data_AF-A0A0E3QUV2-F1
#
_entry.id   AF-A0A0E3QUV2-F1
#
_cell.length_a   1.000
_cell.length_b   1.000
_cell.length_c   1.000
_cell.angle_alpha   90.00
_cell.angle_beta   90.00
_cell.angle_gamma   90.00
#
_symmetry.space_group_name_H-M   'P 1'
#
loop_
_entity.id
_entity.type
_entity.pdbx_description
1 polymer ?
#
loop_
_entity_poly.entity_id
_entity_poly.type
_entity_poly.pdbx_seq_one_letter_code
_entity_poly.pdbx_strand_id
1 'polypeptide(L)'
;MQELLEFEEGGSLIVIGEYHGNPGELSFYDEAGKLLFSLRFTDWYSKELDSYWFSDIEPRLTGQGDIVDSFESFFHFLRVESDKIDRLSPSSTLIVIGEKDIEFMGSGKSLFKFNLRGFKKY
;
A
#
# COMPACT_ATOMS: atom_id res chain seq x y z
N MET A 1 -14.50 -12.41 10.79
CA MET A 1 -13.26 -12.76 10.06
C MET A 1 -13.40 -14.09 9.36
N GLN A 2 -13.68 -15.19 10.08
CA GLN A 2 -13.83 -16.51 9.45
C GLN A 2 -14.87 -16.53 8.32
N GLU A 3 -16.06 -15.96 8.55
CA GLU A 3 -17.09 -15.84 7.51
C GLU A 3 -16.64 -15.03 6.29
N LEU A 4 -15.72 -14.05 6.44
CA LEU A 4 -15.21 -13.25 5.30
C LEU A 4 -14.16 -14.02 4.50
N LEU A 5 -13.35 -14.84 5.17
CA LEU A 5 -12.31 -15.66 4.54
C LEU A 5 -12.92 -16.81 3.74
N GLU A 6 -14.11 -17.29 4.12
CA GLU A 6 -14.86 -18.31 3.37
C GLU A 6 -15.30 -17.83 1.97
N PHE A 7 -15.34 -16.51 1.73
CA PHE A 7 -15.67 -15.93 0.42
C PHE A 7 -14.44 -15.42 -0.34
N GLU A 8 -13.24 -15.53 0.24
CA GLU A 8 -12.02 -15.01 -0.34
C GLU A 8 -11.35 -16.10 -1.19
N GLU A 9 -11.06 -15.78 -2.45
CA GLU A 9 -10.38 -16.66 -3.41
C GLU A 9 -8.92 -16.20 -3.60
N GLY A 10 -8.09 -16.22 -2.56
CA GLY A 10 -6.73 -15.69 -2.70
C GLY A 10 -5.80 -15.72 -1.48
N GLY A 11 -6.26 -16.20 -0.34
CA GLY A 11 -5.50 -16.33 0.89
C GLY A 11 -5.40 -15.06 1.72
N SER A 12 -5.33 -13.83 1.20
CA SER A 12 -5.01 -12.66 2.06
C SER A 12 -6.04 -11.54 1.93
N LEU A 13 -6.41 -10.94 3.07
CA LEU A 13 -7.45 -9.92 3.13
C LEU A 13 -6.92 -8.58 3.61
N ILE A 14 -7.29 -7.52 2.90
CA ILE A 14 -7.15 -6.14 3.38
C ILE A 14 -8.54 -5.62 3.74
N VAL A 15 -8.72 -5.21 4.99
CA VAL A 15 -9.96 -4.59 5.47
C VAL A 15 -9.74 -3.09 5.60
N ILE A 16 -10.65 -2.31 5.01
CA ILE A 16 -10.68 -0.86 5.11
C ILE A 16 -11.64 -0.47 6.24
N GLY A 17 -11.10 0.13 7.28
CA GLY A 17 -11.85 0.71 8.38
C GLY A 17 -12.13 2.20 8.15
N GLU A 18 -13.32 2.64 8.58
CA GLU A 18 -13.74 4.03 8.51
C GLU A 18 -13.64 4.75 9.85
N TYR A 19 -13.38 6.05 9.79
CA TYR A 19 -13.45 6.98 10.92
C TYR A 19 -14.26 8.21 10.52
N HIS A 20 -15.43 8.40 11.16
CA HIS A 20 -16.41 9.44 10.82
C HIS A 20 -16.81 9.45 9.33
N GLY A 21 -17.01 8.27 8.75
CA GLY A 21 -17.43 8.10 7.35
C GLY A 21 -16.33 8.31 6.31
N ASN A 22 -15.06 8.39 6.72
CA ASN A 22 -13.91 8.46 5.81
C ASN A 22 -13.00 7.25 6.05
N PRO A 23 -12.37 6.67 5.01
CA PRO A 23 -11.32 5.67 5.19
C PRO A 23 -10.22 6.20 6.12
N GLY A 24 -9.88 5.42 7.15
CA GLY A 24 -8.91 5.86 8.15
C GLY A 24 -8.03 4.75 8.70
N GLU A 25 -8.33 3.49 8.39
CA GLU A 25 -7.54 2.34 8.79
C GLU A 25 -7.45 1.30 7.66
N LEU A 26 -6.27 0.72 7.49
CA LEU A 26 -6.06 -0.50 6.71
C LEU A 26 -5.57 -1.59 7.66
N SER A 27 -6.23 -2.75 7.63
CA SER A 27 -5.85 -3.94 8.40
C SER A 27 -5.56 -5.09 7.46
N PHE A 28 -4.38 -5.70 7.61
CA PHE A 28 -3.85 -6.72 6.70
C PHE A 28 -3.86 -8.08 7.39
N TYR A 29 -4.58 -9.04 6.82
CA TYR A 29 -4.77 -10.37 7.38
C TYR A 29 -4.18 -11.44 6.47
N ASP A 30 -3.60 -12.47 7.07
CA ASP A 30 -3.18 -13.68 6.35
C ASP A 30 -4.34 -14.65 6.08
N GLU A 31 -4.00 -15.78 5.48
CA GLU A 31 -4.93 -16.86 5.07
C GLU A 31 -5.55 -17.60 6.24
N ALA A 32 -4.95 -17.52 7.42
CA ALA A 32 -5.54 -18.03 8.65
C ALA A 32 -6.44 -17.00 9.33
N GLY A 33 -6.58 -15.79 8.78
CA GLY A 33 -7.33 -14.70 9.38
C GLY A 33 -6.61 -13.98 10.51
N LYS A 34 -5.30 -14.19 10.65
CA LYS A 34 -4.49 -13.47 11.65
C LYS A 34 -4.20 -12.07 11.13
N LEU A 35 -4.46 -11.06 11.95
CA LEU A 35 -4.03 -9.69 11.69
C LEU A 35 -2.50 -9.61 11.75
N LEU A 36 -1.86 -9.24 10.65
CA LEU A 36 -0.41 -9.12 10.53
C LEU A 36 0.07 -7.73 10.93
N PHE A 37 -0.57 -6.70 10.37
CA PHE A 37 -0.30 -5.30 10.68
C PHE A 37 -1.50 -4.42 10.34
N SER A 38 -1.52 -3.22 10.93
CA SER A 38 -2.47 -2.18 10.56
C SER A 38 -1.82 -0.80 10.43
N LEU A 39 -2.43 0.02 9.59
CA LEU A 39 -2.06 1.41 9.35
C LEU A 39 -3.27 2.29 9.66
N ARG A 40 -3.05 3.36 10.42
CA ARG A 40 -4.02 4.46 10.50
C ARG A 40 -3.53 5.61 9.65
N PHE A 41 -4.42 6.21 8.87
CA PHE A 41 -4.03 7.23 7.90
C PHE A 41 -5.10 8.29 7.70
N THR A 42 -4.71 9.37 7.03
CA THR A 42 -5.60 10.29 6.33
C THR A 42 -5.17 10.33 4.87
N ASP A 43 -6.11 10.18 3.95
CA ASP A 43 -5.84 10.16 2.52
C ASP A 43 -5.61 11.57 1.94
N TRP A 44 -4.86 11.59 0.86
CA TRP A 44 -4.69 12.73 -0.03
C TRP A 44 -4.68 12.22 -1.46
N TYR A 45 -5.40 12.89 -2.35
CA TYR A 45 -5.43 12.58 -3.77
C TYR A 45 -4.95 13.80 -4.56
N SER A 46 -4.25 13.54 -5.66
CA SER A 46 -3.91 14.60 -6.59
C SER A 46 -5.17 15.21 -7.19
N LYS A 47 -5.30 16.54 -7.11
CA LYS A 47 -6.42 17.27 -7.74
C LYS A 47 -6.25 17.44 -9.25
N GLU A 48 -5.08 17.12 -9.78
CA GLU A 48 -4.74 17.31 -11.20
C GLU A 48 -4.95 16.04 -12.02
N LEU A 49 -5.21 14.90 -11.36
CA LEU A 49 -5.37 13.60 -11.99
C LEU A 49 -6.79 13.09 -11.72
N ASP A 50 -7.69 13.29 -12.67
CA ASP A 50 -9.06 12.78 -12.61
C ASP A 50 -9.14 11.27 -12.86
N SER A 51 -8.18 10.72 -13.64
CA SER A 51 -8.09 9.29 -13.92
C SER A 51 -6.65 8.87 -14.24
N TYR A 52 -6.32 7.61 -13.96
CA TYR A 52 -5.02 7.02 -14.24
C TYR A 52 -5.19 5.58 -14.74
N TRP A 53 -4.48 5.24 -15.82
CA TRP A 53 -4.44 3.89 -16.35
C TRP A 53 -3.18 3.17 -15.86
N PHE A 54 -3.37 2.14 -15.05
CA PHE A 54 -2.28 1.28 -14.60
C PHE A 54 -1.78 0.42 -15.75
N SER A 55 -0.47 0.20 -15.80
CA SER A 55 0.13 -0.77 -16.72
C SER A 55 0.04 -2.18 -16.14
N ASP A 56 0.21 -3.19 -16.98
CA ASP A 56 0.28 -4.60 -16.53
C ASP A 56 1.62 -4.93 -15.84
N ILE A 57 2.48 -3.92 -15.59
CA ILE A 57 3.74 -4.10 -14.89
C ILE A 57 3.45 -4.14 -13.39
N GLU A 58 3.90 -5.21 -12.75
CA GLU A 58 3.80 -5.38 -11.30
C GLU A 58 4.37 -4.16 -10.54
N PRO A 59 3.66 -3.65 -9.52
CA PRO A 59 4.16 -2.56 -8.68
C PRO A 59 5.50 -2.88 -8.02
N ARG A 60 6.27 -1.83 -7.74
CA ARG A 60 7.52 -1.90 -6.98
C ARG A 60 7.38 -1.17 -5.65
N LEU A 61 8.18 -1.57 -4.67
CA LEU A 61 8.29 -0.90 -3.37
C LEU A 61 9.63 -0.18 -3.25
N THR A 62 9.67 0.92 -2.52
CA THR A 62 10.91 1.52 -2.01
C THR A 62 10.65 2.12 -0.63
N GLY A 63 11.70 2.29 0.16
CA GLY A 63 11.59 2.74 1.55
C GLY A 63 12.51 2.00 2.49
N GLN A 64 12.45 2.34 3.79
CA GLN A 64 13.19 1.69 4.87
C GLN A 64 12.32 1.53 6.12
N GLY A 65 12.62 0.53 6.94
CA GLY A 65 11.94 0.26 8.22
C GLY A 65 10.77 -0.73 8.14
N ASP A 66 10.09 -0.91 9.27
CA ASP A 66 9.13 -2.01 9.45
C ASP A 66 7.93 -1.98 8.51
N ILE A 67 7.53 -0.79 8.02
CA ILE A 67 6.36 -0.65 7.15
C ILE A 67 6.65 -1.24 5.77
N VAL A 68 7.80 -0.91 5.16
CA VAL A 68 8.18 -1.48 3.87
C VAL A 68 8.43 -2.98 3.97
N ASP A 69 9.03 -3.44 5.06
CA ASP A 69 9.24 -4.88 5.29
C ASP A 69 7.90 -5.63 5.42
N SER A 70 6.90 -5.00 6.04
CA SER A 70 5.55 -5.57 6.17
C SER A 70 4.79 -5.58 4.84
N PHE A 71 4.94 -4.53 4.02
CA PHE A 71 4.36 -4.46 2.68
C PHE A 71 5.03 -5.47 1.73
N GLU A 72 6.36 -5.58 1.76
CA GLU A 72 7.12 -6.55 0.98
C GLU A 72 6.72 -7.98 1.34
N SER A 73 6.54 -8.27 2.63
CA SER A 73 6.07 -9.58 3.08
C SER A 73 4.64 -9.90 2.68
N PHE A 74 3.75 -8.91 2.56
CA PHE A 74 2.33 -9.12 2.26
C PHE A 74 2.05 -9.16 0.76
N PHE A 75 2.62 -8.23 0.00
CA PHE A 75 2.38 -8.10 -1.43
C PHE A 75 3.38 -8.86 -2.30
N HIS A 76 4.54 -9.25 -1.74
CA HIS A 76 5.64 -9.87 -2.47
C HIS A 76 6.20 -9.04 -3.66
N PHE A 77 5.91 -7.74 -3.68
CA PHE A 77 6.45 -6.82 -4.67
C PHE A 77 7.96 -6.62 -4.49
N LEU A 78 8.70 -6.59 -5.59
CA LEU A 78 10.14 -6.34 -5.54
C LEU A 78 10.45 -4.94 -4.98
N ARG A 79 11.32 -4.92 -3.97
CA ARG A 79 11.89 -3.70 -3.41
C ARG A 79 13.05 -3.19 -4.26
N VAL A 80 13.02 -1.89 -4.52
CA VAL A 80 14.02 -1.18 -5.34
C VAL A 80 14.73 -0.16 -4.45
N GLU A 81 16.06 -0.19 -4.48
CA GLU A 81 16.90 0.80 -3.80
C GLU A 81 16.64 2.20 -4.39
N SER A 82 16.67 3.23 -3.54
CA SER A 82 16.22 4.56 -3.93
C SER A 82 17.06 5.19 -5.07
N ASP A 83 18.34 4.83 -5.18
CA ASP A 83 19.25 5.27 -6.26
C ASP A 83 18.99 4.58 -7.60
N LYS A 84 18.11 3.56 -7.64
CA LYS A 84 17.74 2.82 -8.84
C LYS A 84 16.34 3.15 -9.36
N ILE A 85 15.61 4.05 -8.69
CA ILE A 85 14.25 4.46 -9.10
C ILE A 85 14.25 5.04 -10.52
N ASP A 86 15.25 5.85 -10.88
CA ASP A 86 15.37 6.48 -12.21
C ASP A 86 15.59 5.47 -13.35
N ARG A 87 15.88 4.21 -13.03
CA ARG A 87 16.03 3.11 -14.00
C ARG A 87 14.73 2.35 -14.26
N LEU A 88 13.67 2.65 -13.51
CA LEU A 88 12.37 2.04 -13.72
C LEU A 88 11.77 2.52 -15.04
N SER A 89 10.98 1.65 -15.68
CA SER A 89 10.23 2.03 -16.88
C SER A 89 9.35 3.25 -16.56
N PRO A 90 9.22 4.23 -17.48
CA PRO A 90 8.30 5.35 -17.32
C PRO A 90 6.83 4.95 -17.13
N SER A 91 6.46 3.69 -17.36
CA SER A 91 5.11 3.15 -17.11
C SER A 91 4.96 2.40 -15.78
N SER A 92 6.01 2.36 -14.95
CA SER A 92 6.02 1.61 -13.69
C SER A 92 5.15 2.28 -12.64
N THR A 93 4.53 1.45 -11.79
CA THR A 93 3.91 1.88 -10.53
C THR A 93 4.90 1.66 -9.40
N LEU A 94 5.07 2.68 -8.55
CA LEU A 94 5.99 2.65 -7.42
C LEU A 94 5.24 3.07 -6.16
N ILE A 95 5.38 2.28 -5.10
CA ILE A 95 4.91 2.62 -3.76
C ILE A 95 6.14 3.08 -2.97
N VAL A 96 6.17 4.36 -2.61
CA VAL A 96 7.24 4.98 -1.82
C VAL A 96 6.79 5.01 -0.37
N ILE A 97 7.43 4.20 0.46
CA ILE A 97 7.08 4.04 1.87
C ILE A 97 8.06 4.86 2.71
N GLY A 98 7.58 5.95 3.28
CA GLY A 98 8.29 6.78 4.25
C GLY A 98 7.79 6.57 5.68
N GLU A 99 8.46 7.24 6.63
CA GLU A 99 8.09 7.16 8.05
C GLU A 99 6.72 7.81 8.36
N LYS A 100 6.39 8.89 7.66
CA LYS A 100 5.19 9.70 7.91
C LYS A 100 4.09 9.47 6.88
N ASP A 101 4.42 8.83 5.77
CA ASP A 101 3.51 8.68 4.67
C ASP A 101 3.90 7.57 3.70
N ILE A 102 2.91 7.14 2.92
CA ILE A 102 3.06 6.20 1.82
C ILE A 102 2.53 6.88 0.57
N GLU A 103 3.38 7.06 -0.43
CA GLU A 103 3.04 7.69 -1.69
C GLU A 103 2.94 6.66 -2.81
N PHE A 104 1.83 6.71 -3.56
CA PHE A 104 1.56 5.83 -4.67
C PHE A 104 1.79 6.60 -5.97
N MET A 105 2.83 6.22 -6.69
CA MET A 105 3.28 6.88 -7.90
C MET A 105 2.99 6.03 -9.13
N GLY A 106 2.64 6.70 -10.22
CA GLY A 106 2.45 6.10 -11.52
C GLY A 106 3.04 7.00 -12.60
N SER A 107 3.86 6.43 -13.46
CA SER A 107 4.53 7.16 -14.54
C SER A 107 5.28 8.43 -14.08
N GLY A 108 5.95 8.33 -12.93
CA GLY A 108 6.70 9.43 -12.31
C GLY A 108 5.84 10.51 -11.65
N LYS A 109 4.50 10.35 -11.60
CA LYS A 109 3.58 11.29 -10.95
C LYS A 109 3.01 10.71 -9.68
N SER A 110 2.82 11.55 -8.68
CA SER A 110 2.05 11.21 -7.48
C SER A 110 0.58 11.06 -7.82
N LEU A 111 0.01 9.88 -7.57
CA LEU A 111 -1.40 9.59 -7.80
C LEU A 111 -2.21 9.93 -6.54
N PHE A 112 -1.83 9.30 -5.44
CA PHE A 112 -2.44 9.49 -4.12
C PHE A 112 -1.44 9.13 -3.01
N LYS A 113 -1.78 9.49 -1.78
CA LYS A 113 -0.91 9.39 -0.63
C LYS A 113 -1.69 9.05 0.63
N PHE A 114 -1.13 8.19 1.46
CA PHE A 114 -1.59 7.96 2.83
C PHE A 114 -0.68 8.70 3.80
N ASN A 115 -1.21 9.68 4.52
CA ASN A 115 -0.48 10.34 5.59
C ASN A 115 -0.68 9.53 6.87
N LEU A 116 0.40 8.93 7.37
CA LEU A 116 0.34 7.98 8.47
C LEU A 116 0.09 8.68 9.81
N ARG A 117 -0.86 8.11 10.56
CA ARG A 117 -1.20 8.47 11.95
C ARG A 117 -0.78 7.39 12.94
N GLY A 118 -0.49 6.19 12.45
CA GLY A 118 0.09 5.12 13.23
C GLY A 118 0.29 3.86 12.40
N PHE A 119 1.24 3.05 12.85
CA PHE A 119 1.50 1.73 12.32
C PHE A 119 1.64 0.77 13.50
N LYS A 120 1.12 -0.44 13.36
CA LYS A 120 1.29 -1.50 14.35
C LYS A 120 1.45 -2.85 13.65
N LYS A 121 2.48 -3.59 14.05
CA LYS A 121 2.76 -4.97 13.65
C LYS A 121 2.38 -5.93 14.79
N TYR A 122 1.85 -7.10 14.47
CA TYR A 122 1.26 -8.07 15.42
C TYR A 122 1.93 -9.45 15.40
#